data_AF-A0A0H3JA00-F1
#
_entry.id   AF-A0A0H3JA00-F1
#
_cell.length_a   1.000
_cell.length_b   1.000
_cell.length_c   1.000
_cell.angle_alpha   90.00
_cell.angle_beta   90.00
_cell.angle_gamma   90.00
#
_symmetry.space_group_name_H-M   'P 1'
#
loop_
_entity.id
_entity.type
_entity.pdbx_description
1 polymer ?
#
loop_
_entity_poly.entity_id
_entity_poly.type
_entity_poly.pdbx_seq_one_letter_code
_entity_poly.pdbx_strand_id
1 'polypeptide(L)'
;MESMLISGETAFKRKIPQVIDLVGVGCSSLRLDYAKKFISQCHPNVIKGNMSEIKVIWGTNSSAKGIDVGKFGQALTIGTDIIG
;
A
#
# COMPACT_ATOMS: atom_id res chain seq x y z
N MET A 1 -4.97 -12.89 9.57
CA MET A 1 -4.19 -12.14 8.56
C MET A 1 -2.70 -12.04 8.91
N GLU A 2 -2.23 -12.84 9.86
CA GLU A 2 -0.83 -12.81 10.34
C GLU A 2 0.15 -13.38 9.32
N SER A 3 -0.26 -14.41 8.57
CA SER A 3 0.53 -15.01 7.49
C SER A 3 0.94 -14.02 6.39
N MET A 4 0.01 -13.15 5.97
CA MET A 4 0.28 -12.10 4.99
C MET A 4 1.32 -11.10 5.50
N LEU A 5 1.28 -10.77 6.79
CA LEU A 5 2.24 -9.83 7.41
C LEU A 5 3.64 -10.45 7.48
N ILE A 6 3.76 -11.70 7.92
CA ILE A 6 5.02 -12.45 7.94
C ILE A 6 5.62 -12.56 6.53
N SER A 7 4.77 -12.84 5.53
CA SER A 7 5.18 -12.90 4.12
C SER A 7 5.71 -11.54 3.64
N GLY A 8 4.97 -10.46 3.93
CA GLY A 8 5.38 -9.11 3.54
C GLY A 8 6.67 -8.65 4.20
N GLU A 9 6.84 -8.88 5.50
CA GLU A 9 8.09 -8.59 6.20
C GLU A 9 9.27 -9.37 5.63
N THR A 10 9.05 -10.64 5.28
CA THR A 10 10.08 -11.48 4.67
C THR A 10 10.44 -10.98 3.27
N ALA A 11 9.44 -10.61 2.47
CA ALA A 11 9.64 -10.04 1.14
C ALA A 11 10.42 -8.72 1.22
N PHE A 12 10.07 -7.84 2.17
CA PHE A 12 10.79 -6.60 2.44
C PHE A 12 12.26 -6.86 2.79
N LYS A 13 12.54 -7.76 3.75
CA LYS A 13 13.91 -8.14 4.14
C LYS A 13 14.72 -8.73 2.99
N ARG A 14 14.04 -9.46 2.08
CA ARG A 14 14.67 -10.11 0.92
C ARG A 14 14.70 -9.22 -0.33
N LYS A 15 14.26 -7.95 -0.24
CA LYS A 15 14.15 -7.02 -1.37
C LYS A 15 13.31 -7.57 -2.52
N ILE A 16 12.31 -8.39 -2.21
CA ILE A 16 11.36 -8.92 -3.17
C ILE A 16 10.28 -7.84 -3.38
N PRO A 17 9.99 -7.43 -4.63
CA PRO A 17 8.94 -6.47 -4.91
C PRO A 17 7.57 -6.95 -4.41
N GLN A 18 6.83 -6.07 -3.77
CA GLN A 18 5.55 -6.36 -3.15
C GLN A 18 4.43 -5.50 -3.73
N VAL A 19 3.26 -6.11 -3.88
CA VAL A 19 2.03 -5.44 -4.30
C VAL A 19 0.92 -5.76 -3.31
N ILE A 20 0.16 -4.75 -2.89
CA ILE A 20 -1.05 -4.94 -2.09
C ILE A 20 -2.26 -4.40 -2.84
N ASP A 21 -3.38 -5.12 -2.82
CA ASP A 21 -4.66 -4.67 -3.37
C ASP A 21 -5.61 -4.28 -2.22
N LEU A 22 -6.15 -3.06 -2.29
CA LEU A 22 -6.95 -2.43 -1.24
C LEU A 22 -8.45 -2.79 -1.31
N VAL A 23 -8.78 -3.93 -1.94
CA VAL A 23 -10.17 -4.36 -2.11
C VAL A 23 -10.93 -4.35 -0.79
N GLY A 24 -11.97 -3.52 -0.73
CA GLY A 24 -12.90 -3.47 0.40
C GLY A 24 -12.41 -2.68 1.62
N VAL A 25 -11.33 -1.91 1.52
CA VAL A 25 -10.92 -0.97 2.61
C VAL A 25 -11.96 0.13 2.85
N GLY A 26 -12.76 0.47 1.84
CA GLY A 26 -13.85 1.44 1.97
C GLY A 26 -15.07 0.90 2.72
N CYS A 27 -15.21 -0.42 2.85
CA CYS A 27 -16.39 -1.06 3.43
C CYS A 27 -16.11 -1.73 4.79
N SER A 28 -14.84 -1.82 5.21
CA SER A 28 -14.44 -2.56 6.41
C SER A 28 -13.27 -1.90 7.11
N SER A 29 -13.50 -1.43 8.33
CA SER A 29 -12.45 -0.88 9.21
C SER A 29 -11.33 -1.90 9.45
N LEU A 30 -11.65 -3.18 9.62
CA LEU A 30 -10.66 -4.25 9.77
C LEU A 30 -9.69 -4.32 8.56
N ARG A 31 -10.21 -4.24 7.34
CA ARG A 31 -9.37 -4.26 6.12
C ARG A 31 -8.57 -2.97 5.98
N LEU A 32 -9.16 -1.83 6.33
CA LEU A 32 -8.48 -0.53 6.35
C LEU A 32 -7.30 -0.52 7.32
N ASP A 33 -7.52 -0.96 8.56
CA ASP A 33 -6.49 -1.00 9.60
C ASP A 33 -5.39 -2.00 9.24
N TYR A 34 -5.77 -3.15 8.68
CA TYR A 34 -4.81 -4.13 8.19
C TYR A 34 -3.96 -3.56 7.03
N ALA A 35 -4.58 -2.92 6.04
CA ALA A 35 -3.86 -2.33 4.92
C ALA A 35 -2.89 -1.24 5.39
N LYS A 36 -3.32 -0.36 6.31
CA LYS A 36 -2.43 0.65 6.92
C LYS A 36 -1.24 0.01 7.65
N LYS A 37 -1.50 -1.02 8.46
CA LYS A 37 -0.44 -1.75 9.16
C LYS A 37 0.53 -2.41 8.18
N PHE A 38 0.02 -3.07 7.15
CA PHE A 38 0.83 -3.73 6.13
C PHE A 38 1.70 -2.72 5.37
N ILE A 39 1.13 -1.61 4.92
CA ILE A 39 1.88 -0.54 4.22
C ILE A 39 3.00 0.00 5.10
N SER A 40 2.73 0.25 6.39
CA SER A 40 3.72 0.78 7.33
C SER A 40 4.84 -0.21 7.68
N GLN A 41 4.60 -1.53 7.65
CA GLN A 41 5.57 -2.52 8.11
C GLN A 41 6.29 -3.23 6.95
N CYS A 42 5.61 -3.42 5.83
CA CYS A 42 6.10 -4.22 4.71
C CYS A 42 6.56 -3.36 3.52
N HIS A 43 6.24 -2.06 3.49
CA HIS A 43 6.62 -1.10 2.45
C HIS A 43 6.41 -1.64 1.02
N PRO A 44 5.15 -1.93 0.63
CA PRO A 44 4.87 -2.42 -0.72
C PRO A 44 5.27 -1.40 -1.78
N ASN A 45 5.79 -1.90 -2.90
CA ASN A 45 6.20 -1.06 -4.03
C ASN A 45 4.99 -0.53 -4.80
N VAL A 46 3.92 -1.31 -4.86
CA VAL A 46 2.69 -0.95 -5.55
C VAL A 46 1.50 -1.16 -4.64
N ILE A 47 0.64 -0.14 -4.56
CA ILE A 47 -0.66 -0.20 -3.93
C ILE A 47 -1.72 -0.13 -5.01
N LYS A 48 -2.46 -1.21 -5.19
CA LYS A 48 -3.57 -1.31 -6.13
C LYS A 48 -4.88 -1.05 -5.40
N GLY A 49 -5.82 -0.39 -6.06
CA GLY A 49 -7.13 -0.13 -5.49
C GLY A 49 -7.88 0.91 -6.27
N ASN A 50 -9.19 0.93 -6.12
CA ASN A 50 -10.00 1.92 -6.79
C ASN A 50 -9.76 3.33 -6.22
N MET A 51 -10.13 4.37 -6.97
CA MET A 51 -9.95 5.77 -6.52
C MET A 51 -10.60 6.04 -5.14
N SER A 52 -11.75 5.44 -4.86
CA SER A 52 -12.41 5.53 -3.56
C SER A 52 -11.59 4.86 -2.45
N GLU A 53 -10.99 3.71 -2.71
CA GLU A 53 -10.17 2.95 -1.75
C GLU A 53 -8.83 3.63 -1.48
N ILE A 54 -8.19 4.16 -2.54
CA ILE A 54 -6.95 4.94 -2.43
C ILE A 54 -7.18 6.17 -1.55
N LYS A 55 -8.29 6.91 -1.77
CA LYS A 55 -8.64 8.09 -0.94
C LYS A 55 -8.82 7.74 0.54
N VAL A 56 -9.46 6.60 0.83
CA VAL A 56 -9.70 6.14 2.21
C VAL A 56 -8.39 5.79 2.93
N ILE A 57 -7.43 5.19 2.22
CA ILE A 57 -6.10 4.89 2.78
C ILE A 57 -5.23 6.15 2.93
N TRP A 58 -5.33 7.08 1.98
CA TRP A 58 -4.51 8.28 1.90
C TRP A 58 -4.80 9.31 3.01
N GLY A 59 -6.08 9.52 3.34
CA GLY A 59 -6.51 10.52 4.33
C GLY A 59 -6.06 11.95 3.98
N THR A 60 -6.47 12.95 4.75
CA THR A 60 -6.29 14.39 4.46
C THR A 60 -4.87 14.96 4.68
N ASN A 61 -3.85 14.15 5.02
CA ASN A 61 -2.60 14.68 5.61
C ASN A 61 -1.29 13.93 5.27
N SER A 62 -1.15 13.35 4.07
CA SER A 62 0.11 12.70 3.68
C SER A 62 0.76 13.36 2.46
N SER A 63 1.91 14.00 2.67
CA SER A 63 2.78 14.49 1.58
C SER A 63 3.74 13.38 1.17
N ALA A 64 3.49 12.69 0.06
CA ALA A 64 4.48 11.80 -0.54
C ALA A 64 4.98 12.40 -1.86
N LYS A 65 6.27 12.67 -1.91
CA LYS A 65 6.98 13.39 -2.98
C LYS A 65 7.23 12.58 -4.27
N GLY A 66 6.74 11.35 -4.41
CA GLY A 66 7.20 10.45 -5.48
C GLY A 66 6.20 9.36 -5.90
N ILE A 67 4.92 9.69 -5.97
CA ILE A 67 3.88 8.72 -6.31
C ILE A 67 3.34 9.00 -7.72
N ASP A 68 3.47 8.01 -8.60
CA ASP A 68 2.85 8.03 -9.93
C ASP A 68 1.55 7.23 -9.91
N VAL A 69 0.46 7.89 -10.30
CA VAL A 69 -0.87 7.28 -10.43
C VAL A 69 -1.01 6.88 -11.89
N GLY A 70 -1.03 5.58 -12.17
CA GLY A 70 -1.19 5.07 -13.53
C GLY A 70 -2.49 5.57 -14.16
N LYS A 71 -2.40 6.33 -15.27
CA LYS A 71 -3.55 6.92 -15.99
C LYS A 71 -4.52 5.89 -16.61
N PHE A 72 -4.14 4.61 -16.66
CA PHE A 72 -4.94 3.54 -17.25
C PHE A 72 -5.07 2.37 -16.27
N GLY A 73 -6.02 2.48 -15.34
CA GLY A 73 -6.36 1.40 -14.41
C GLY A 73 -5.60 1.42 -13.09
N GLN A 74 -6.08 2.27 -12.17
CA GLN A 74 -6.13 2.05 -10.72
C GLN A 74 -5.01 1.20 -10.10
N ALA A 75 -3.77 1.69 -10.20
CA ALA A 75 -2.61 1.23 -9.46
C ALA A 75 -1.71 2.43 -9.13
N LEU A 76 -1.18 2.44 -7.92
CA LEU A 76 -0.33 3.49 -7.37
C LEU A 76 1.07 2.92 -7.15
N THR A 77 2.09 3.46 -7.81
CA THR A 77 3.48 3.07 -7.55
C THR A 77 4.07 4.03 -6.53
N ILE A 78 4.62 3.50 -5.44
CA ILE A 78 5.36 4.29 -4.46
C ILE A 78 6.83 4.28 -4.89
N GLY A 79 7.30 5.43 -5.38
CA GLY A 79 8.73 5.64 -5.65
C GLY A 79 9.53 5.55 -4.35
N THR A 80 10.42 4.58 -4.25
CA THR A 80 11.34 4.43 -3.12
C THR A 80 12.52 5.40 -3.26
N ASP A 81 12.27 6.70 -3.24
CA ASP A 81 13.32 7.74 -3.17
C ASP A 81 13.65 8.14 -1.71
N ILE A 82 13.37 7.27 -0.73
CA ILE A 82 13.56 7.57 0.71
C ILE A 82 14.49 6.54 1.39
N ILE A 83 15.49 6.04 0.66
CA ILE A 83 16.61 5.33 1.27
C ILE A 83 17.91 5.98 0.77
N GLY A 84 18.17 7.17 1.30
CA GLY A 84 19.51 7.71 1.48
C GLY A 84 19.97 7.45 2.90
#